data_AF-A0A821N291-F1
#
_entry.id   AF-A0A821N291-F1
#
_cell.length_a   1.000
_cell.length_b   1.000
_cell.length_c   1.000
_cell.angle_alpha   90.00
_cell.angle_beta   90.00
_cell.angle_gamma   90.00
#
_symmetry.space_group_name_H-M   'P 1'
#
loop_
_entity.id
_entity.type
_entity.pdbx_description
1 polymer ?
#
loop_
_entity_poly.entity_id
_entity_poly.type
_entity_poly.pdbx_seq_one_letter_code
_entity_poly.pdbx_strand_id
1 'polypeptide(L)'
;MNSSVRGPFFATYFDSDAVWWFTIFTKRLNDDIKLVGCTISCEQKPHVQSYLLVTDQIGFSILIDKKSKVFNCKNGYNDAIVNGEIATSQLILHANYQIAS
;
A
#
# COMPACT_ATOMS: atom_id res chain seq x y z
N MET A 1 -2.54 2.71 -7.78
CA MET A 1 -2.97 1.39 -8.26
C MET A 1 -2.36 1.16 -9.63
N ASN A 2 -1.69 0.04 -9.85
CA ASN A 2 -1.19 -0.31 -11.19
C ASN A 2 -2.37 -0.53 -12.15
N SER A 3 -2.27 -0.03 -13.39
CA SER A 3 -3.35 -0.10 -14.39
C SER A 3 -3.72 -1.52 -14.82
N SER A 4 -2.84 -2.50 -14.59
CA SER A 4 -3.11 -3.91 -14.89
C SER A 4 -3.91 -4.63 -13.81
N VAL A 5 -4.08 -4.05 -12.62
CA VAL A 5 -4.82 -4.66 -11.50
C VAL A 5 -6.32 -4.55 -11.76
N ARG A 6 -7.03 -5.70 -11.73
CA ARG A 6 -8.48 -5.78 -11.98
C ARG A 6 -9.31 -6.12 -10.74
N GLY A 7 -8.66 -6.34 -9.60
CA GLY A 7 -9.28 -6.80 -8.37
C GLY A 7 -9.07 -8.31 -8.12
N PRO A 8 -9.47 -8.81 -6.95
CA PRO A 8 -9.40 -10.22 -6.59
C PRO A 8 -10.47 -11.03 -7.32
N PHE A 9 -10.22 -12.33 -7.45
CA PHE A 9 -11.28 -13.28 -7.79
C PHE A 9 -12.16 -13.52 -6.56
N PHE A 10 -13.48 -13.38 -6.72
CA PHE A 10 -14.43 -13.68 -5.67
C PHE A 10 -14.91 -15.13 -5.75
N ALA A 11 -15.08 -15.76 -4.60
CA ALA A 11 -15.75 -17.05 -4.53
C ALA A 11 -17.24 -16.88 -4.82
N THR A 12 -17.89 -17.94 -5.33
CA THR A 12 -19.30 -17.91 -5.75
C THR A 12 -20.29 -17.59 -4.63
N TYR A 13 -19.89 -17.79 -3.37
CA TYR A 13 -20.70 -17.45 -2.19
C TYR A 13 -20.52 -16.00 -1.73
N PHE A 14 -19.55 -15.26 -2.29
CA PHE A 14 -19.30 -13.88 -1.94
C PHE A 14 -20.22 -12.99 -2.79
N ASP A 15 -21.00 -12.15 -2.14
CA ASP A 15 -21.91 -11.21 -2.80
C ASP A 15 -21.10 -10.06 -3.44
N SER A 16 -20.58 -10.33 -4.64
CA SER A 16 -19.76 -9.38 -5.40
C SER A 16 -20.56 -8.22 -5.99
N ASP A 17 -21.87 -8.42 -6.22
CA ASP A 17 -22.72 -7.40 -6.84
C ASP A 17 -23.03 -6.26 -5.85
N ALA A 18 -22.97 -6.55 -4.55
CA ALA A 18 -23.15 -5.56 -3.49
C ALA A 18 -21.86 -4.81 -3.09
N VAL A 19 -20.67 -5.27 -3.49
CA VAL A 19 -19.40 -4.79 -2.93
C VAL A 19 -18.37 -4.47 -4.02
N TRP A 20 -18.01 -3.19 -4.12
CA TRP A 20 -16.85 -2.76 -4.90
C TRP A 20 -15.57 -3.36 -4.31
N TRP A 21 -14.80 -4.10 -5.11
CA TRP A 21 -13.68 -4.90 -4.60
C TRP A 21 -12.64 -4.09 -3.79
N PHE A 22 -12.38 -2.84 -4.18
CA PHE A 22 -11.39 -1.99 -3.50
C PHE A 22 -11.82 -1.63 -2.08
N THR A 23 -13.13 -1.69 -1.77
CA THR A 23 -13.64 -1.38 -0.44
C THR A 23 -13.20 -2.38 0.62
N ILE A 24 -12.85 -3.60 0.22
CA ILE A 24 -12.28 -4.63 1.10
C ILE A 24 -10.96 -4.13 1.69
N PHE A 25 -10.16 -3.43 0.90
CA PHE A 25 -8.88 -2.87 1.34
C PHE A 25 -9.09 -1.56 2.11
N THR A 26 -9.95 -0.65 1.65
CA THR A 26 -10.17 0.62 2.35
C THR A 26 -10.77 0.44 3.74
N LYS A 27 -11.62 -0.59 3.94
CA LYS A 27 -12.19 -0.93 5.26
C LYS A 27 -11.15 -1.39 6.30
N ARG A 28 -9.94 -1.73 5.88
CA ARG A 28 -8.84 -2.11 6.78
C ARG A 28 -8.07 -0.91 7.31
N LEU A 29 -8.25 0.27 6.74
CA LEU A 29 -7.70 1.50 7.29
C LEU A 29 -8.46 1.85 8.57
N ASN A 30 -7.72 2.24 9.60
CA ASN A 30 -8.27 2.69 10.89
C ASN A 30 -7.26 3.66 11.55
N ASP A 31 -7.43 3.96 12.83
CA ASP A 31 -6.56 4.91 13.54
C ASP A 31 -5.09 4.47 13.58
N ASP A 32 -4.82 3.17 13.56
CA ASP A 32 -3.47 2.61 13.60
C ASP A 32 -2.95 2.22 12.21
N ILE A 33 -3.80 1.66 11.35
CA ILE A 33 -3.41 1.10 10.04
C ILE A 33 -3.56 2.17 8.95
N LYS A 34 -2.44 2.60 8.38
CA LYS A 34 -2.38 3.70 7.38
C LYS A 34 -1.93 3.28 5.99
N LEU A 35 -1.51 2.03 5.83
CA LEU A 35 -1.13 1.47 4.54
C LEU A 35 -1.60 0.03 4.42
N VAL A 36 -2.38 -0.25 3.39
CA VAL A 36 -2.93 -1.57 3.10
C VAL A 36 -2.63 -1.95 1.66
N GLY A 37 -2.31 -3.21 1.41
CA GLY A 37 -2.24 -3.75 0.05
C GLY A 37 -2.65 -5.20 0.02
N CYS A 38 -2.21 -5.93 -1.00
CA CYS A 38 -2.60 -7.34 -1.15
C CYS A 38 -1.68 -8.31 -0.41
N THR A 39 -0.41 -7.95 -0.21
CA THR A 39 0.61 -8.82 0.38
C THR A 39 1.63 -8.00 1.14
N ILE A 40 2.12 -8.54 2.26
CA ILE A 40 3.31 -8.05 2.96
C ILE A 40 4.48 -8.99 2.64
N SER A 41 5.54 -8.42 2.09
CA SER A 41 6.84 -9.10 1.93
C SER A 41 7.77 -8.72 3.07
N CYS A 42 8.54 -9.71 3.55
CA CYS A 42 9.53 -9.55 4.61
C CYS A 42 10.96 -9.86 4.14
N GLU A 43 11.21 -9.95 2.82
CA GLU A 43 12.51 -10.38 2.27
C GLU A 43 13.70 -9.49 2.67
N GLN A 44 13.49 -8.17 2.72
CA GLN A 44 14.51 -7.21 3.18
C GLN A 44 14.07 -6.49 4.45
N LYS A 45 12.87 -5.93 4.40
CA LYS A 45 12.16 -5.29 5.51
C LYS A 45 10.67 -5.54 5.33
N PRO A 46 9.85 -5.56 6.38
CA PRO A 46 8.39 -5.65 6.23
C PRO A 46 7.86 -4.50 5.37
N HIS A 47 7.23 -4.83 4.24
CA HIS A 47 6.63 -3.85 3.34
C HIS A 47 5.44 -4.42 2.56
N VAL A 48 4.50 -3.55 2.23
CA VAL A 48 3.39 -3.84 1.32
C VAL A 48 3.88 -3.77 -0.13
N GLN A 49 3.56 -4.78 -0.94
CA GLN A 49 3.98 -4.81 -2.35
C GLN A 49 3.25 -3.76 -3.21
N SER A 50 3.95 -3.12 -4.15
CA SER A 50 3.53 -1.84 -4.74
C SER A 50 2.42 -1.89 -5.81
N TYR A 51 1.97 -3.07 -6.22
CA TYR A 51 0.97 -3.20 -7.30
C TYR A 51 -0.41 -2.65 -6.90
N LEU A 52 -0.78 -2.76 -5.62
CA LEU A 52 -1.95 -2.12 -5.03
C LEU A 52 -1.60 -1.59 -3.65
N LEU A 53 -1.73 -0.28 -3.48
CA LEU A 53 -1.57 0.41 -2.21
C LEU A 53 -2.82 1.24 -1.93
N VAL A 54 -3.30 1.16 -0.71
CA VAL A 54 -4.44 1.89 -0.18
C VAL A 54 -3.98 2.60 1.08
N THR A 55 -4.26 3.90 1.17
CA THR A 55 -3.86 4.74 2.30
C THR A 55 -4.96 5.77 2.57
N ASP A 56 -5.01 6.30 3.79
CA ASP A 56 -5.90 7.39 4.16
C ASP A 56 -5.20 8.75 3.95
N GLN A 57 -5.86 9.84 4.35
CA GLN A 57 -5.31 11.19 4.21
C GLN A 57 -4.03 11.39 5.06
N ILE A 58 -3.95 10.74 6.23
CA ILE A 58 -2.80 10.85 7.13
C ILE A 58 -1.60 10.13 6.52
N GLY A 59 -1.76 8.86 6.14
CA GLY A 59 -0.74 8.08 5.46
C GLY A 59 -0.29 8.75 4.17
N PHE A 60 -1.22 9.26 3.36
CA PHE A 60 -0.87 10.02 2.17
C PHE A 60 -0.07 11.28 2.49
N SER A 61 -0.42 12.04 3.53
CA SER A 61 0.32 13.23 3.94
C SER A 61 1.80 12.95 4.30
N ILE A 62 2.06 11.80 4.93
CA ILE A 62 3.42 11.34 5.25
C ILE A 62 4.19 11.00 3.97
N LEU A 63 3.52 10.35 3.02
CA LEU A 63 4.14 9.91 1.77
C LEU A 63 4.43 11.05 0.79
N ILE A 64 3.64 12.13 0.80
CA ILE A 64 3.86 13.30 -0.07
C ILE A 64 4.82 14.33 0.54
N ASP A 65 5.24 14.18 1.80
CA ASP A 65 6.23 15.07 2.40
C ASP A 65 7.50 15.11 1.54
N LYS A 66 8.04 16.31 1.30
CA LYS A 66 9.21 16.50 0.42
C LYS A 66 10.43 15.68 0.86
N LYS A 67 10.52 15.33 2.14
CA LYS A 67 11.59 14.50 2.71
C LYS A 67 11.41 13.02 2.39
N SER A 68 10.18 12.55 2.11
CA SER A 68 9.88 11.14 1.83
C SER A 68 10.58 10.65 0.55
N LYS A 69 10.60 11.50 -0.49
CA LYS A 69 11.10 11.21 -1.84
C LYS A 69 10.50 9.95 -2.50
N VAL A 70 9.44 9.37 -1.92
CA VAL A 70 8.84 8.11 -2.39
C VAL A 70 8.32 8.25 -3.82
N PHE A 71 7.66 9.38 -4.11
CA PHE A 71 7.07 9.68 -5.41
C PHE A 71 8.01 10.36 -6.41
N ASN A 72 9.29 10.54 -6.07
CA ASN A 72 10.27 11.06 -7.03
C ASN A 72 10.60 9.99 -8.08
N CYS A 73 10.94 10.44 -9.29
CA CYS A 73 11.47 9.57 -10.34
C CYS A 73 12.68 8.77 -9.82
N LYS A 74 12.68 7.47 -10.12
CA LYS A 74 13.69 6.52 -9.66
C LYS A 74 14.65 6.22 -10.80
N ASN A 75 15.93 6.05 -10.47
CA ASN A 75 17.01 5.88 -11.45
C ASN A 75 17.07 4.47 -12.07
N GLY A 76 16.30 3.52 -11.54
CA GLY A 76 16.24 2.16 -12.05
C GLY A 76 15.42 1.23 -11.15
N TYR A 77 15.40 -0.04 -11.51
CA TYR A 77 14.63 -1.09 -10.83
C TYR A 77 14.93 -1.18 -9.33
N ASN A 78 16.21 -1.30 -8.95
CA ASN A 78 16.60 -1.43 -7.54
C ASN A 78 16.23 -0.18 -6.73
N ASP A 79 16.36 1.01 -7.32
CA ASP A 79 16.00 2.27 -6.68
C ASP A 79 14.48 2.38 -6.49
N ALA A 80 13.69 1.89 -7.45
CA ALA A 80 12.24 1.81 -7.32
C ALA A 80 11.77 0.85 -6.23
N ILE A 81 12.50 -0.26 -6.01
CA ILE A 81 12.20 -1.19 -4.93
C ILE A 81 12.60 -0.58 -3.58
N VAL A 82 13.86 -0.21 -3.42
CA VAL A 82 14.39 0.20 -2.10
C VAL A 82 13.82 1.55 -1.67
N ASN A 83 13.85 2.54 -2.57
CA ASN A 83 13.46 3.91 -2.26
C ASN A 83 12.01 4.24 -2.68
N GLY A 84 11.30 3.31 -3.32
CA GLY A 84 9.88 3.42 -3.62
C GLY A 84 9.07 2.46 -2.75
N GLU A 85 9.00 1.19 -3.15
CA GLU A 85 8.15 0.18 -2.53
C GLU A 85 8.45 -0.03 -1.03
N ILE A 86 9.70 -0.37 -0.70
CA ILE A 86 10.10 -0.62 0.69
C ILE A 86 9.99 0.68 1.51
N ALA A 87 10.54 1.79 1.00
CA ALA A 87 10.51 3.09 1.67
C ALA A 87 9.09 3.54 2.04
N THR A 88 8.10 3.29 1.18
CA THR A 88 6.69 3.64 1.45
C THR A 88 6.22 3.04 2.77
N SER A 89 6.44 1.73 2.97
CA SER A 89 6.00 1.05 4.19
C SER A 89 6.83 1.44 5.40
N GLN A 90 8.14 1.64 5.21
CA GLN A 90 9.04 2.02 6.30
C GLN A 90 8.74 3.42 6.85
N LEU A 91 8.34 4.37 6.00
CA LEU A 91 7.93 5.70 6.46
C LEU A 91 6.66 5.67 7.32
N ILE A 92 5.70 4.82 6.96
CA ILE A 92 4.48 4.63 7.74
C ILE A 92 4.81 4.01 9.11
N LEU A 93 5.64 2.96 9.12
CA LEU A 93 6.11 2.32 10.35
C LEU A 93 6.90 3.27 11.25
N HIS A 94 7.79 4.08 10.68
CA HIS A 94 8.56 5.09 11.43
C HIS A 94 7.70 6.22 11.98
N ALA A 95 6.54 6.47 11.40
CA ALA A 95 5.54 7.42 11.90
C ALA A 95 4.64 6.83 13.02
N ASN A 96 5.02 5.66 13.57
CA ASN A 96 4.26 4.90 14.58
C ASN A 96 2.89 4.39 14.11
N TYR A 97 2.70 4.23 12.80
CA TYR A 97 1.52 3.59 12.23
C TYR A 97 1.81 2.16 11.77
N GLN A 98 0.76 1.38 11.55
CA GLN A 98 0.83 -0.02 11.13
C GLN A 98 0.50 -0.18 9.64
N ILE A 99 0.96 -1.31 9.10
CA ILE A 99 0.67 -1.76 7.73
C ILE A 99 -0.14 -3.07 7.77
N ALA A 100 -0.94 -3.32 6.74
CA ALA A 100 -1.70 -4.57 6.63
C ALA A 100 -1.78 -5.08 5.18
N SER A 101 -2.04 -6.38 5.03
CA SER A 101 -2.42 -7.00 3.75
C SER A 101 -3.66 -7.84 3.89
#